data_AF-A0A497DIL5-F1
#
_entry.id   AF-A0A497DIL5-F1
#
_cell.length_a   1.000
_cell.length_b   1.000
_cell.length_c   1.000
_cell.angle_alpha   90.00
_cell.angle_beta   90.00
_cell.angle_gamma   90.00
#
_symmetry.space_group_name_H-M   'P 1'
#
loop_
_entity.id
_entity.type
_entity.pdbx_description
1 polymer ?
#
loop_
_entity_poly.entity_id
_entity_poly.type
_entity_poly.pdbx_seq_one_letter_code
_entity_poly.pdbx_strand_id
1 'polypeptide(L)'
;MEKRVLQKILSKERLEPYLKFHSDNFENAITHYKANIEISETFYPMLSILEVTLRNNMDFQLRRKFENKNWFENQDFIKIVSPFQIDRVSEARNKILREKKIITTGRVIAELSFGFWTSLLDSKFEKTLWKNIRLAFPNCPKNIRKRKTMSSKFNGIRKFRNRIFHHESVFWNIAALINYYNEIIEGIDWMDANLLAWSEELFRFKVVMEKRKRLIQLSTNNKRE
;
A
#
# COMPACT_ATOMS: atom_id res chain seq x y z
N MET A 1 5.62 3.29 -32.53
CA MET A 1 4.25 2.72 -32.50
C MET A 1 3.28 3.85 -32.84
N GLU A 2 2.37 3.65 -33.78
CA GLU A 2 1.49 4.73 -34.24
C GLU A 2 0.53 5.23 -33.14
N LYS A 3 0.26 6.54 -33.11
CA LYS A 3 -0.64 7.21 -32.15
C LYS A 3 -2.01 6.55 -32.05
N ARG A 4 -2.61 6.18 -33.19
CA ARG A 4 -3.93 5.52 -33.25
C ARG A 4 -3.93 4.14 -32.59
N VAL A 5 -2.86 3.38 -32.74
CA VAL A 5 -2.70 2.05 -32.12
C VAL A 5 -2.56 2.18 -30.60
N LEU A 6 -1.73 3.12 -30.13
CA LEU A 6 -1.56 3.37 -28.70
C LEU A 6 -2.83 3.86 -28.01
N GLN A 7 -3.59 4.76 -28.63
CA GLN A 7 -4.87 5.24 -28.09
C GLN A 7 -5.92 4.13 -28.00
N LYS A 8 -5.94 3.20 -28.96
CA LYS A 8 -6.81 2.02 -28.92
C LYS A 8 -6.43 1.07 -27.79
N ILE A 9 -5.13 0.83 -27.57
CA ILE A 9 -4.64 -0.11 -26.54
C ILE A 9 -4.79 0.46 -25.13
N LEU A 10 -4.43 1.73 -24.93
CA LEU A 10 -4.43 2.35 -23.60
C LEU A 10 -5.78 2.94 -23.18
N SER A 11 -6.72 3.05 -24.11
CA SER A 11 -7.96 3.84 -23.99
C SER A 11 -7.73 5.35 -24.02
N LYS A 12 -8.74 6.09 -24.49
CA LYS A 12 -8.72 7.55 -24.54
C LYS A 12 -8.71 8.13 -23.12
N GLU A 13 -9.55 7.60 -22.25
CA GLU A 13 -9.76 8.04 -20.86
C GLU A 13 -8.47 7.94 -20.04
N ARG A 14 -7.64 6.93 -20.31
CA ARG A 14 -6.36 6.74 -19.63
C ARG A 14 -5.31 7.79 -20.04
N LEU A 15 -5.29 8.16 -21.32
CA LEU A 15 -4.32 9.09 -21.89
C LEU A 15 -4.75 10.55 -21.77
N GLU A 16 -6.04 10.83 -21.70
CA GLU A 16 -6.62 12.17 -21.67
C GLU A 16 -6.03 13.07 -20.57
N PRO A 17 -5.82 12.63 -19.31
CA PRO A 17 -5.19 13.45 -18.30
C PRO A 17 -3.77 13.90 -18.67
N TYR A 18 -3.00 13.02 -19.32
CA TYR A 18 -1.63 13.31 -19.76
C TYR A 18 -1.61 14.26 -20.96
N LEU A 19 -2.53 14.06 -21.91
CA LEU A 19 -2.68 14.95 -23.07
C LEU A 19 -3.09 16.36 -22.64
N LYS A 20 -4.09 16.49 -21.75
CA LYS A 20 -4.50 17.78 -21.18
C LYS A 20 -3.34 18.48 -20.46
N PHE A 21 -2.55 17.73 -19.70
CA PHE A 21 -1.41 18.29 -18.98
C PHE A 21 -0.33 18.85 -19.92
N HIS A 22 -0.09 18.17 -21.05
CA HIS A 22 0.94 18.49 -22.04
C HIS A 22 0.41 19.24 -23.28
N SER A 23 -0.73 19.93 -23.17
CA SER A 23 -1.32 20.73 -24.27
C SER A 23 -1.46 19.93 -25.57
N ASP A 24 -1.99 18.70 -25.47
CA ASP A 24 -2.18 17.72 -26.55
C ASP A 24 -0.90 17.25 -27.28
N ASN A 25 0.28 17.57 -26.73
CA ASN A 25 1.55 17.00 -27.19
C ASN A 25 1.60 15.50 -26.84
N PHE A 26 1.41 14.67 -27.86
CA PHE A 26 1.31 13.22 -27.72
C PHE A 26 2.61 12.58 -27.21
N GLU A 27 3.77 13.00 -27.71
CA GLU A 27 5.06 12.42 -27.30
C GLU A 27 5.37 12.71 -25.83
N ASN A 28 5.11 13.93 -25.37
CA ASN A 28 5.26 14.29 -23.96
C ASN A 28 4.26 13.55 -23.07
N ALA A 29 3.00 13.41 -23.51
CA ALA A 29 1.98 12.66 -22.78
C ALA A 29 2.34 11.18 -22.62
N ILE A 30 2.82 10.52 -23.68
CA ILE A 30 3.28 9.12 -23.62
C ILE A 30 4.54 8.99 -22.76
N THR A 31 5.47 9.94 -22.85
CA THR A 31 6.68 9.94 -22.03
C THR A 31 6.33 10.06 -20.54
N HIS A 32 5.36 10.92 -20.19
CA HIS A 32 4.85 11.05 -18.83
C HIS A 32 4.12 9.77 -18.39
N TYR A 33 3.28 9.18 -19.23
CA TYR A 33 2.63 7.91 -18.94
C TYR A 33 3.64 6.79 -18.60
N LYS A 34 4.72 6.66 -19.39
CA LYS A 34 5.81 5.72 -19.11
C LYS A 34 6.52 6.04 -17.79
N ALA A 35 6.79 7.31 -17.52
CA ALA A 35 7.38 7.74 -16.24
C ALA A 35 6.49 7.37 -15.05
N ASN A 36 5.16 7.49 -15.20
CA ASN A 36 4.22 7.06 -14.16
C ASN A 36 4.32 5.56 -13.85
N ILE A 37 4.50 4.72 -14.87
CA ILE A 37 4.72 3.28 -14.69
C ILE A 37 6.01 3.03 -13.91
N GLU A 38 7.13 3.62 -14.34
CA GLU A 38 8.44 3.43 -13.69
C GLU A 38 8.45 3.92 -12.24
N ILE A 39 7.81 5.06 -11.96
CA ILE A 39 7.66 5.57 -10.59
C ILE A 39 6.78 4.63 -9.76
N SER A 40 5.66 4.17 -10.31
CA SER A 40 4.76 3.24 -9.62
C SER A 40 5.46 1.92 -9.27
N GLU A 41 6.29 1.40 -10.18
CA GLU A 41 7.10 0.19 -9.99
C GLU A 41 8.04 0.33 -8.78
N THR A 42 8.65 1.51 -8.59
CA THR A 42 9.64 1.70 -7.50
C THR A 42 9.05 1.52 -6.10
N PHE A 43 7.74 1.67 -5.93
CA PHE A 43 7.06 1.48 -4.65
C PHE A 43 6.76 0.01 -4.34
N TYR A 44 6.78 -0.89 -5.34
CA TYR A 44 6.41 -2.28 -5.15
C TYR A 44 7.22 -2.98 -4.04
N PRO A 45 8.57 -2.92 -4.00
CA PRO A 45 9.33 -3.59 -2.96
C PRO A 45 8.98 -3.07 -1.55
N MET A 46 8.88 -1.74 -1.39
CA MET A 46 8.56 -1.11 -0.11
C MET A 46 7.16 -1.51 0.38
N LEU A 47 6.17 -1.49 -0.51
CA LEU A 47 4.79 -1.88 -0.19
C LEU A 47 4.71 -3.37 0.17
N SER A 48 5.42 -4.24 -0.56
CA SER A 48 5.45 -5.67 -0.29
C SER A 48 6.02 -5.97 1.11
N ILE A 49 7.17 -5.36 1.44
CA ILE A 49 7.80 -5.50 2.77
C ILE A 49 6.88 -4.97 3.87
N LEU A 50 6.31 -3.78 3.68
CA LEU A 50 5.40 -3.18 4.65
C LEU A 50 4.16 -4.05 4.91
N GLU A 51 3.52 -4.56 3.84
CA GLU A 51 2.31 -5.39 3.97
C GLU A 51 2.58 -6.70 4.68
N VAL A 52 3.66 -7.40 4.32
CA VAL A 52 4.04 -8.68 4.94
C VAL A 52 4.43 -8.47 6.41
N THR A 53 5.20 -7.43 6.71
CA THR A 53 5.63 -7.13 8.07
C THR A 53 4.45 -6.76 8.96
N LEU A 54 3.56 -5.89 8.47
CA LEU A 54 2.37 -5.49 9.22
C LEU A 54 1.50 -6.70 9.56
N ARG A 55 1.21 -7.53 8.55
CA ARG A 55 0.45 -8.77 8.71
C ARG A 55 1.06 -9.64 9.79
N ASN A 56 2.35 -9.95 9.67
CA ASN A 56 3.01 -10.91 10.56
C ASN A 56 3.09 -10.37 12.01
N ASN A 57 3.39 -9.09 12.18
CA ASN A 57 3.43 -8.46 13.50
C ASN A 57 2.05 -8.43 14.15
N MET A 58 1.00 -8.08 13.39
CA MET A 58 -0.37 -8.06 13.90
C MET A 58 -0.89 -9.47 14.22
N ASP A 59 -0.66 -10.45 13.34
CA ASP A 59 -0.99 -11.86 13.58
C ASP A 59 -0.33 -12.37 14.87
N PHE A 60 0.96 -12.07 15.08
CA PHE A 60 1.65 -12.42 16.31
C PHE A 60 0.98 -11.83 17.57
N GLN A 61 0.60 -10.56 17.55
CA GLN A 61 -0.10 -9.93 18.69
C GLN A 61 -1.51 -10.48 18.90
N LEU A 62 -2.23 -10.82 17.83
CA LEU A 62 -3.58 -11.37 17.89
C LEU A 62 -3.59 -12.80 18.43
N ARG A 63 -2.65 -13.65 17.99
CA ARG A 63 -2.47 -14.99 18.56
C ARG A 63 -2.24 -14.96 20.06
N ARG A 64 -1.44 -14.01 20.54
CA ARG A 64 -1.19 -13.81 21.98
C ARG A 64 -2.42 -13.30 22.73
N LYS A 65 -3.14 -12.32 22.16
CA LYS A 65 -4.35 -11.76 22.77
C LYS A 65 -5.44 -12.81 22.97
N PHE A 66 -5.63 -13.69 22.00
CA PHE A 66 -6.72 -14.68 21.98
C PHE A 66 -6.27 -16.09 22.35
N GLU A 67 -4.99 -16.26 22.70
CA GLU A 67 -4.37 -17.54 23.05
C GLU A 67 -4.68 -18.66 22.05
N ASN A 68 -4.78 -18.32 20.78
CA ASN A 68 -5.23 -19.22 19.73
C ASN A 68 -4.48 -18.95 18.42
N LYS A 69 -3.93 -20.02 17.82
CA LYS A 69 -3.23 -19.96 16.54
C LYS A 69 -4.17 -19.51 15.41
N ASN A 70 -5.43 -19.96 15.44
CA ASN A 70 -6.53 -19.54 14.58
C ASN A 70 -7.39 -18.47 15.28
N TRP A 71 -6.77 -17.39 15.77
CA TRP A 71 -7.48 -16.32 16.49
C TRP A 71 -8.69 -15.76 15.73
N PHE A 72 -8.70 -15.82 14.39
CA PHE A 72 -9.82 -15.39 13.56
C PHE A 72 -11.06 -16.31 13.66
N GLU A 73 -10.92 -17.50 14.26
CA GLU A 73 -12.02 -18.43 14.58
C GLU A 73 -12.41 -18.37 16.07
N ASN A 74 -11.66 -17.61 16.89
CA ASN A 74 -11.94 -17.49 18.31
C ASN A 74 -13.28 -16.74 18.53
N GLN A 75 -14.14 -17.25 19.42
CA GLN A 75 -15.47 -16.68 19.68
C GLN A 75 -15.41 -15.23 20.18
N ASP A 76 -14.42 -14.88 21.00
CA ASP A 76 -14.27 -13.53 21.51
C ASP A 76 -13.80 -12.56 20.42
N PHE A 77 -12.99 -13.04 19.46
CA PHE A 77 -12.67 -12.26 18.27
C PHE A 77 -13.93 -12.02 17.43
N ILE A 78 -14.71 -13.07 17.16
CA ILE A 78 -15.95 -12.99 16.36
C ILE A 78 -16.96 -12.03 16.98
N LYS A 79 -17.10 -12.03 18.31
CA LYS A 79 -18.01 -11.13 19.04
C LYS A 79 -17.65 -9.64 18.92
N ILE A 80 -16.37 -9.29 18.75
CA ILE A 80 -15.93 -7.89 18.74
C ILE A 80 -15.80 -7.31 17.32
N VAL A 81 -15.69 -8.15 16.28
CA VAL A 81 -15.49 -7.69 14.91
C VAL A 81 -16.79 -7.48 14.16
N SER A 82 -16.70 -6.76 13.04
CA SER A 82 -17.84 -6.53 12.15
C SER A 82 -17.95 -7.60 11.07
N PRO A 83 -19.10 -7.74 10.40
CA PRO A 83 -19.28 -8.69 9.29
C PRO A 83 -18.17 -8.61 8.25
N PHE A 84 -17.65 -7.41 7.96
CA PHE A 84 -16.50 -7.22 7.07
C PHE A 84 -15.29 -8.12 7.40
N GLN A 85 -14.90 -8.25 8.67
CA GLN A 85 -13.75 -9.09 9.03
C GLN A 85 -14.07 -10.58 8.84
N ILE A 86 -15.30 -10.98 9.18
CA ILE A 86 -15.78 -12.36 9.04
C ILE A 86 -15.82 -12.76 7.56
N ASP A 87 -16.39 -11.89 6.72
CA ASP A 87 -16.50 -12.11 5.27
C ASP A 87 -15.13 -12.23 4.62
N ARG A 88 -14.16 -11.38 4.97
CA ARG A 88 -12.80 -11.44 4.43
C ARG A 88 -12.08 -12.74 4.81
N VAL A 89 -12.29 -13.26 6.02
CA VAL A 89 -11.74 -14.57 6.44
C VAL A 89 -12.43 -15.71 5.68
N SER A 90 -13.75 -15.64 5.50
CA SER A 90 -14.51 -16.62 4.72
C SER A 90 -14.07 -16.65 3.25
N GLU A 91 -13.93 -15.49 2.61
CA GLU A 91 -13.45 -15.35 1.24
C GLU A 91 -12.03 -15.91 1.07
N ALA A 92 -11.13 -15.63 2.02
CA ALA A 92 -9.78 -16.18 2.01
C ALA A 92 -9.81 -17.73 2.03
N ARG A 93 -10.63 -18.34 2.89
CA ARG A 93 -10.81 -19.79 2.93
C ARG A 93 -11.38 -20.34 1.62
N ASN A 94 -12.42 -19.71 1.11
CA ASN A 94 -13.08 -20.12 -0.13
C ASN A 94 -12.12 -20.07 -1.32
N LYS A 95 -11.24 -19.06 -1.38
CA LYS A 95 -10.21 -18.97 -2.43
C LYS A 95 -9.19 -20.10 -2.32
N ILE A 96 -8.69 -20.39 -1.11
CA ILE A 96 -7.77 -21.51 -0.87
C ILE A 96 -8.38 -22.84 -1.30
N LEU A 97 -9.66 -23.08 -0.98
CA LEU A 97 -10.38 -24.29 -1.39
C LEU A 97 -10.59 -24.37 -2.90
N ARG A 98 -10.92 -23.25 -3.56
CA ARG A 98 -11.05 -23.18 -5.03
C ARG A 98 -9.74 -23.52 -5.73
N GLU A 99 -8.61 -23.15 -5.14
CA GLU A 99 -7.27 -23.53 -5.61
C GLU A 99 -6.88 -24.97 -5.25
N LYS A 100 -7.80 -25.77 -4.68
CA LYS A 100 -7.58 -27.16 -4.24
C LYS A 100 -6.44 -27.31 -3.23
N LYS A 101 -6.20 -26.27 -2.41
CA LYS A 101 -5.17 -26.24 -1.37
C LYS A 101 -5.79 -26.56 -0.01
N ILE A 102 -5.03 -27.27 0.83
CA ILE A 102 -5.38 -27.49 2.24
C ILE A 102 -5.45 -26.15 2.97
N ILE A 103 -6.51 -25.93 3.77
CA ILE A 103 -6.61 -24.76 4.64
C ILE A 103 -5.60 -24.91 5.79
N THR A 104 -4.74 -23.92 5.94
CA THR A 104 -3.84 -23.79 7.09
C THR A 104 -3.92 -22.36 7.61
N THR A 105 -3.62 -22.14 8.90
CA THR A 105 -3.54 -20.80 9.49
C THR A 105 -2.68 -19.86 8.65
N GLY A 106 -1.47 -20.32 8.27
CA GLY A 106 -0.54 -19.52 7.48
C GLY A 106 -1.09 -19.13 6.12
N ARG A 107 -1.82 -20.03 5.44
CA ARG A 107 -2.46 -19.73 4.15
C ARG A 107 -3.60 -18.72 4.30
N VAL A 108 -4.44 -18.86 5.32
CA VAL A 108 -5.52 -17.88 5.60
C VAL A 108 -4.93 -16.51 5.88
N ILE A 109 -3.93 -16.43 6.78
CA ILE A 109 -3.24 -15.18 7.11
C ILE A 109 -2.62 -14.57 5.85
N ALA A 110 -1.95 -15.38 5.02
CA ALA A 110 -1.31 -14.92 3.81
C ALA A 110 -2.28 -14.39 2.74
N GLU A 111 -3.49 -14.95 2.68
CA GLU A 111 -4.54 -14.58 1.73
C GLU A 111 -5.29 -13.29 2.14
N LEU A 112 -5.27 -12.93 3.42
CA LEU A 112 -5.90 -11.69 3.91
C LEU A 112 -5.17 -10.45 3.36
N SER A 113 -5.90 -9.62 2.62
CA SER A 113 -5.37 -8.41 1.99
C SER A 113 -4.91 -7.35 3.00
N PHE A 114 -4.09 -6.41 2.55
CA PHE A 114 -3.69 -5.24 3.35
C PHE A 114 -4.89 -4.46 3.92
N GLY A 115 -6.01 -4.41 3.17
CA GLY A 115 -7.26 -3.81 3.63
C GLY A 115 -7.80 -4.45 4.92
N PHE A 116 -7.72 -5.77 5.04
CA PHE A 116 -8.12 -6.46 6.26
C PHE A 116 -7.26 -6.00 7.45
N TRP A 117 -5.94 -6.01 7.31
CA TRP A 117 -5.02 -5.64 8.40
C TRP A 117 -5.18 -4.18 8.84
N THR A 118 -5.28 -3.25 7.89
CA THR A 118 -5.53 -1.83 8.23
C THR A 118 -6.88 -1.59 8.89
N SER A 119 -7.92 -2.37 8.55
CA SER A 119 -9.24 -2.23 9.17
C SER A 119 -9.25 -2.56 10.66
N LEU A 120 -8.31 -3.39 11.15
CA LEU A 120 -8.17 -3.70 12.57
C LEU A 120 -7.61 -2.52 13.39
N LEU A 121 -7.19 -1.44 12.71
CA LEU A 121 -6.76 -0.17 13.32
C LEU A 121 -7.90 0.87 13.38
N ASP A 122 -9.12 0.53 12.97
CA ASP A 122 -10.26 1.45 13.00
C ASP A 122 -10.67 1.86 14.42
N SER A 123 -11.32 3.01 14.55
CA SER A 123 -11.75 3.57 15.85
C SER A 123 -12.62 2.62 16.66
N LYS A 124 -13.47 1.81 16.00
CA LYS A 124 -14.30 0.78 16.66
C LYS A 124 -13.49 -0.25 17.45
N PHE A 125 -12.23 -0.48 17.08
CA PHE A 125 -11.36 -1.46 17.74
C PHE A 125 -10.42 -0.87 18.77
N GLU A 126 -10.55 0.43 19.07
CA GLU A 126 -9.69 1.11 20.03
C GLU A 126 -9.82 0.54 21.45
N LYS A 127 -11.03 0.21 21.89
CA LYS A 127 -11.24 -0.36 23.23
C LYS A 127 -10.91 -1.85 23.31
N THR A 128 -11.01 -2.58 22.19
CA THR A 128 -10.96 -4.06 22.18
C THR A 128 -9.61 -4.60 21.72
N LEU A 129 -9.05 -4.11 20.61
CA LEU A 129 -7.83 -4.66 20.01
C LEU A 129 -6.58 -3.82 20.27
N TRP A 130 -6.71 -2.48 20.28
CA TRP A 130 -5.58 -1.56 20.23
C TRP A 130 -4.52 -1.78 21.32
N LYS A 131 -4.94 -2.09 22.56
CA LYS A 131 -4.00 -2.35 23.68
C LYS A 131 -2.93 -3.39 23.33
N ASN A 132 -3.28 -4.38 22.51
CA ASN A 132 -2.40 -5.45 22.06
C ASN A 132 -1.77 -5.12 20.70
N ILE A 133 -2.57 -4.64 19.74
CA ILE A 133 -2.08 -4.32 18.39
C ILE A 133 -1.00 -3.24 18.40
N ARG A 134 -1.03 -2.27 19.33
CA ARG A 134 0.04 -1.25 19.45
C ARG A 134 1.45 -1.84 19.64
N LEU A 135 1.55 -3.10 20.10
CA LEU A 135 2.82 -3.80 20.28
C LEU A 135 3.38 -4.34 18.96
N ALA A 136 2.61 -4.33 17.87
CA ALA A 136 3.08 -4.59 16.52
C ALA A 136 4.00 -3.48 15.97
N PHE A 137 4.09 -2.35 16.67
CA PHE A 137 4.88 -1.17 16.32
C PHE A 137 5.90 -0.85 17.43
N PRO A 138 6.89 -1.74 17.68
CA PRO A 138 7.82 -1.61 18.80
C PRO A 138 8.69 -0.35 18.72
N ASN A 139 9.01 0.15 17.54
CA ASN A 139 9.92 1.29 17.35
C ASN A 139 9.20 2.63 17.21
N CYS A 140 7.89 2.64 16.99
CA CYS A 140 7.12 3.88 16.93
C CYS A 140 7.23 4.68 18.25
N PRO A 141 7.66 5.95 18.27
CA PRO A 141 7.82 6.71 19.50
C PRO A 141 6.54 6.74 20.37
N LYS A 142 6.69 6.53 21.68
CA LYS A 142 5.56 6.30 22.61
C LYS A 142 4.51 7.42 22.60
N ASN A 143 4.94 8.67 22.42
CA ASN A 143 4.07 9.86 22.37
C ASN A 143 3.13 9.87 21.15
N ILE A 144 3.55 9.30 20.03
CA ILE A 144 2.76 9.23 18.79
C ILE A 144 2.17 7.84 18.52
N ARG A 145 2.57 6.80 19.28
CA ARG A 145 2.04 5.44 19.22
C ARG A 145 0.59 5.36 19.73
N LYS A 146 -0.32 5.95 18.97
CA LYS A 146 -1.76 6.05 19.20
C LYS A 146 -2.50 5.39 18.04
N ARG A 147 -3.68 4.85 18.31
CA ARG A 147 -4.53 4.15 17.32
C ARG A 147 -4.81 5.04 16.11
N LYS A 148 -5.16 6.31 16.36
CA LYS A 148 -5.41 7.31 15.30
C LYS A 148 -4.20 7.51 14.39
N THR A 149 -2.99 7.59 14.94
CA THR A 149 -1.76 7.77 14.17
C THR A 149 -1.52 6.57 13.24
N MET A 150 -1.60 5.34 13.78
CA MET A 150 -1.39 4.13 12.98
C MET A 150 -2.47 4.00 11.91
N SER A 151 -3.74 4.18 12.30
CA SER A 151 -4.88 4.13 11.39
C SER A 151 -4.71 5.12 10.23
N SER A 152 -4.33 6.38 10.53
CA SER A 152 -4.12 7.41 9.50
C SER A 152 -2.99 7.03 8.53
N LYS A 153 -1.82 6.66 9.05
CA LYS A 153 -0.65 6.30 8.24
C LYS A 153 -0.94 5.11 7.34
N PHE A 154 -1.34 3.97 7.91
CA PHE A 154 -1.51 2.73 7.14
C PHE A 154 -2.72 2.80 6.20
N ASN A 155 -3.79 3.54 6.52
CA ASN A 155 -4.85 3.80 5.54
C ASN A 155 -4.41 4.75 4.42
N GLY A 156 -3.56 5.74 4.70
CA GLY A 156 -2.94 6.59 3.67
C GLY A 156 -2.10 5.78 2.68
N ILE A 157 -1.24 4.92 3.21
CA ILE A 157 -0.42 3.98 2.42
C ILE A 157 -1.31 3.02 1.62
N ARG A 158 -2.34 2.44 2.24
CA ARG A 158 -3.29 1.56 1.53
C ARG A 158 -3.99 2.26 0.36
N LYS A 159 -4.45 3.49 0.55
CA LYS A 159 -5.07 4.28 -0.53
C LYS A 159 -4.08 4.49 -1.68
N PHE A 160 -2.85 4.91 -1.36
CA PHE A 160 -1.81 5.12 -2.37
C PHE A 160 -1.45 3.83 -3.13
N ARG A 161 -1.26 2.73 -2.40
CA ARG A 161 -1.05 1.40 -2.94
C ARG A 161 -2.18 1.00 -3.89
N ASN A 162 -3.44 1.19 -3.50
CA ASN A 162 -4.57 0.90 -4.36
C ASN A 162 -4.51 1.69 -5.66
N ARG A 163 -4.16 2.99 -5.62
CA ARG A 163 -4.00 3.80 -6.84
C ARG A 163 -2.93 3.22 -7.78
N ILE A 164 -1.78 2.81 -7.24
CA ILE A 164 -0.71 2.15 -8.03
C ILE A 164 -1.23 0.86 -8.69
N PHE A 165 -1.89 -0.01 -7.94
CA PHE A 165 -2.35 -1.31 -8.46
C PHE A 165 -3.63 -1.23 -9.31
N HIS A 166 -4.40 -0.15 -9.21
CA HIS A 166 -5.42 0.22 -10.19
C HIS A 166 -4.84 0.98 -11.38
N HIS A 167 -3.51 1.13 -11.41
CA HIS A 167 -2.75 1.79 -12.46
C HIS A 167 -3.19 3.23 -12.75
N GLU A 168 -3.64 3.91 -11.69
CA GLU A 168 -3.91 5.33 -11.71
C GLU A 168 -2.62 6.12 -11.85
N SER A 169 -2.76 7.35 -12.30
CA SER A 169 -1.66 8.29 -12.40
C SER A 169 -1.30 8.85 -11.01
N VAL A 170 -0.08 8.60 -10.56
CA VAL A 170 0.49 9.07 -9.28
C VAL A 170 1.59 10.13 -9.48
N PHE A 171 2.19 10.20 -10.67
CA PHE A 171 3.31 11.09 -10.99
C PHE A 171 2.92 12.53 -11.36
N TRP A 172 1.93 13.11 -10.66
CA TRP A 172 1.51 14.51 -10.88
C TRP A 172 2.21 15.50 -9.95
N ASN A 173 2.57 15.05 -8.75
CA ASN A 173 3.10 15.90 -7.69
C ASN A 173 4.29 15.20 -7.02
N ILE A 174 5.48 15.73 -7.26
CA ILE A 174 6.74 15.20 -6.72
C ILE A 174 6.76 15.26 -5.19
N ALA A 175 6.28 16.36 -4.59
CA ALA A 175 6.26 16.51 -3.14
C ALA A 175 5.36 15.47 -2.47
N ALA A 176 4.19 15.19 -3.07
CA ALA A 176 3.28 14.15 -2.59
C ALA A 176 3.93 12.75 -2.67
N LEU A 177 4.67 12.44 -3.73
CA LEU A 177 5.39 11.18 -3.87
C LEU A 177 6.52 11.02 -2.85
N ILE A 178 7.28 12.08 -2.61
CA ILE A 178 8.30 12.10 -1.55
C ILE A 178 7.65 11.85 -0.19
N ASN A 179 6.49 12.47 0.06
CA ASN A 179 5.74 12.23 1.28
C ASN A 179 5.30 10.76 1.40
N TYR A 180 4.74 10.15 0.35
CA TYR A 180 4.39 8.73 0.38
C TYR A 180 5.59 7.82 0.60
N TYR A 181 6.73 8.11 -0.04
CA TYR A 181 7.98 7.41 0.20
C TYR A 181 8.37 7.48 1.68
N ASN A 182 8.41 8.68 2.27
CA ASN A 182 8.75 8.86 3.69
C ASN A 182 7.76 8.15 4.61
N GLU A 183 6.46 8.24 4.33
CA GLU A 183 5.40 7.59 5.11
C GLU A 183 5.56 6.06 5.14
N ILE A 184 5.94 5.45 4.01
CA ILE A 184 6.17 4.00 3.89
C ILE A 184 7.45 3.59 4.64
N ILE A 185 8.55 4.33 4.44
CA ILE A 185 9.83 4.06 5.13
C ILE A 185 9.65 4.15 6.64
N GLU A 186 9.01 5.21 7.13
CA GLU A 186 8.70 5.37 8.55
C GLU A 186 7.76 4.27 9.06
N GLY A 187 6.79 3.84 8.25
CA GLY A 187 5.91 2.73 8.58
C GLY A 187 6.65 1.40 8.77
N ILE A 188 7.66 1.13 7.95
CA ILE A 188 8.54 -0.05 8.09
C ILE A 188 9.38 0.09 9.36
N ASP A 189 10.04 1.23 9.55
CA ASP A 189 10.87 1.51 10.73
C ASP A 189 10.12 1.27 12.05
N TRP A 190 8.88 1.77 12.14
CA TRP A 190 8.02 1.61 13.30
C TRP A 190 7.76 0.14 13.69
N MET A 191 7.81 -0.77 12.71
CA MET A 191 7.60 -2.20 12.90
C MET A 191 8.90 -2.95 13.21
N ASP A 192 9.99 -2.64 12.49
CA ASP A 192 11.32 -3.21 12.70
C ASP A 192 12.39 -2.32 12.03
N ALA A 193 13.39 -1.90 12.80
CA ALA A 193 14.45 -1.00 12.35
C ALA A 193 15.48 -1.70 11.45
N ASN A 194 15.67 -3.01 11.64
CA ASN A 194 16.63 -3.79 10.86
C ASN A 194 16.11 -4.07 9.44
N LEU A 195 14.79 -4.02 9.23
CA LEU A 195 14.19 -4.26 7.92
C LEU A 195 14.56 -3.20 6.89
N LEU A 196 14.73 -1.94 7.30
CA LEU A 196 15.13 -0.88 6.38
C LEU A 196 16.53 -1.13 5.82
N ALA A 197 17.49 -1.45 6.69
CA ALA A 197 18.86 -1.76 6.28
C ALA A 197 18.90 -2.99 5.36
N TRP A 198 18.15 -4.04 5.70
CA TRP A 198 18.08 -5.25 4.87
C TRP A 198 17.46 -5.02 3.48
N SER A 199 16.55 -4.05 3.34
CA SER A 199 15.80 -3.81 2.10
C SER A 199 16.28 -2.63 1.26
N GLU A 200 17.30 -1.90 1.69
CA GLU A 200 17.78 -0.68 1.03
C GLU A 200 18.14 -0.92 -0.44
N GLU A 201 18.76 -2.07 -0.76
CA GLU A 201 19.14 -2.43 -2.13
C GLU A 201 17.96 -2.58 -3.10
N LEU A 202 16.76 -2.84 -2.57
CA LEU A 202 15.55 -2.98 -3.36
C LEU A 202 14.92 -1.62 -3.71
N PHE A 203 15.31 -0.55 -3.00
CA PHE A 203 14.64 0.75 -3.03
C PHE A 203 15.23 1.69 -4.08
N ARG A 204 14.66 1.66 -5.27
CA ARG A 204 15.13 2.49 -6.42
C ARG A 204 14.44 3.85 -6.56
N PHE A 205 13.52 4.21 -5.66
CA PHE A 205 12.68 5.42 -5.79
C PHE A 205 13.49 6.69 -6.03
N LYS A 206 14.51 6.97 -5.21
CA LYS A 206 15.33 8.20 -5.34
C LYS A 206 15.99 8.30 -6.72
N VAL A 207 16.58 7.21 -7.21
CA VAL A 207 17.27 7.16 -8.50
C VAL A 207 16.31 7.38 -9.67
N VAL A 208 15.16 6.70 -9.66
CA VAL A 208 14.17 6.83 -10.75
C VAL A 208 13.49 8.20 -10.70
N MET A 209 13.19 8.73 -9.51
CA MET A 209 12.66 10.09 -9.35
C MET A 209 13.60 11.14 -9.90
N GLU A 210 14.90 11.06 -9.60
CA GLU A 210 15.91 11.99 -10.13
C GLU A 210 16.02 11.91 -11.66
N LYS A 211 15.93 10.71 -12.23
CA LYS A 211 15.89 10.50 -13.69
C LYS A 211 14.64 11.11 -14.33
N ARG A 212 13.49 11.07 -13.65
CA ARG A 212 12.18 11.46 -14.22
C ARG A 212 11.73 12.87 -13.85
N LYS A 213 12.29 13.52 -12.83
CA LYS A 213 11.85 14.85 -12.36
C LYS A 213 11.91 15.93 -13.43
N ARG A 214 12.87 15.84 -14.36
CA ARG A 214 13.03 16.78 -15.47
C ARG A 214 11.79 16.80 -16.38
N LEU A 215 11.05 15.69 -16.49
CA LEU A 215 9.85 15.60 -17.33
C LEU A 215 8.68 16.46 -16.81
N ILE A 216 8.59 16.68 -15.50
CA ILE A 216 7.53 17.52 -14.90
C ILE A 216 7.95 19.00 -14.92
N GLN A 217 9.25 19.28 -14.78
CA GLN A 217 9.80 20.64 -14.79
C GLN A 217 9.84 21.26 -16.20
N LEU A 218 10.13 20.46 -17.24
CA LEU A 218 10.20 20.95 -18.62
C LEU A 218 8.82 21.38 -19.18
N SER A 219 7.72 20.77 -18.72
CA SER A 219 6.37 21.13 -19.16
C SER A 219 5.80 22.37 -18.45
N THR A 220 6.39 22.80 -17.32
CA THR A 220 5.97 24.01 -16.60
C THR A 220 6.62 25.28 -17.16
N ASN A 221 7.83 25.17 -17.73
CA ASN A 221 8.52 26.31 -18.35
C ASN A 221 7.97 26.65 -19.74
N ASN A 222 7.51 25.68 -20.53
CA ASN A 222 6.86 25.93 -21.83
C ASN A 222 5.44 26.55 -21.74
N LYS A 223 4.97 26.91 -20.54
CA LYS A 223 3.73 27.68 -20.33
C LYS A 223 3.99 29.13 -19.89
N ARG A 224 5.27 29.56 -19.84
CA ARG A 224 5.69 30.91 -19.42
C ARG A 224 6.40 31.71 -20.51
N GLU A 225 6.41 31.20 -21.74
CA GLU A 225 6.79 31.92 -22.97
C GLU A 225 5.54 32.01 -23.86
#